data_AF-A0A960ZD48-F1
#
_entry.id   AF-A0A960ZD48-F1
#
_cell.length_a   1.000
_cell.length_b   1.000
_cell.length_c   1.000
_cell.angle_alpha   90.00
_cell.angle_beta   90.00
_cell.angle_gamma   90.00
#
_symmetry.space_group_name_H-M   'P 1'
#
loop_
_entity.id
_entity.type
_entity.pdbx_description
1 polymer ?
#
loop_
_entity_poly.entity_id
_entity_poly.type
_entity_poly.pdbx_seq_one_letter_code
_entity_poly.pdbx_strand_id
1 'polypeptide(L)' 'MKFKIRNLGIIGKAEIDLSKDLILLCGQNNTGKTFITYAIYGLLKSFKIEIMSCHP' A
#
# COMPACT_ATOMS: atom_id res chain seq x y z
N MET A 1 -10.62 2.01 -3.21
CA MET A 1 -10.10 2.89 -2.14
C MET A 1 -8.90 3.69 -2.68
N LYS A 2 -8.77 4.99 -2.39
CA LYS A 2 -7.57 5.76 -2.75
C LYS A 2 -6.56 5.77 -1.60
N PHE A 3 -5.40 5.17 -1.80
CA PHE A 3 -4.30 5.13 -0.85
C PHE A 3 -3.26 6.21 -1.19
N LYS A 4 -2.97 7.10 -0.24
CA LYS A 4 -2.04 8.22 -0.42
C LYS A 4 -0.85 8.08 0.51
N ILE A 5 0.34 8.21 -0.03
CA ILE A 5 1.61 8.15 0.70
C ILE A 5 2.33 9.49 0.52
N ARG A 6 2.94 9.99 1.59
CA ARG A 6 3.84 11.15 1.56
C ARG A 6 5.06 10.88 2.41
N ASN A 7 6.23 11.31 1.93
CA ASN A 7 7.51 11.24 2.64
C ASN A 7 7.86 9.84 3.20
N LEU A 8 7.69 8.79 2.39
CA LEU A 8 8.01 7.41 2.77
C LEU A 8 9.24 6.90 2.02
N GLY A 9 10.39 6.85 2.70
CA GLY A 9 11.66 6.53 2.06
C GLY A 9 11.96 7.52 0.94
N ILE A 10 12.26 7.01 -0.26
CA ILE A 10 12.51 7.83 -1.46
C ILE A 10 11.22 8.35 -2.14
N ILE A 11 10.05 7.95 -1.65
CA ILE A 11 8.76 8.39 -2.21
C ILE A 11 8.37 9.70 -1.55
N GLY A 12 8.51 10.80 -2.28
CA GLY A 12 7.98 12.10 -1.85
C GLY A 12 6.45 12.11 -1.79
N LYS A 13 5.78 11.63 -2.85
CA LYS A 13 4.31 11.53 -2.93
C LYS A 13 3.89 10.40 -3.86
N ALA A 14 2.89 9.62 -3.47
CA ALA A 14 2.23 8.63 -4.33
C ALA A 14 0.72 8.57 -4.03
N GLU A 15 -0.08 8.29 -5.05
CA GLU A 15 -1.51 7.99 -4.93
C GLU A 15 -1.78 6.71 -5.73
N ILE A 16 -2.34 5.69 -5.07
CA ILE A 16 -2.71 4.41 -5.67
C ILE A 16 -4.21 4.19 -5.51
N ASP A 17 -4.88 3.82 -6.59
CA ASP A 17 -6.28 3.42 -6.57
C ASP A 17 -6.40 1.91 -6.35
N LEU A 18 -6.65 1.53 -5.09
CA LEU A 18 -6.88 0.14 -4.67
C LEU A 18 -8.26 -0.40 -5.07
N SER A 19 -9.06 0.34 -5.84
CA SER A 19 -10.32 -0.19 -6.43
C SER A 19 -10.09 -1.02 -7.69
N LYS A 20 -8.87 -1.01 -8.24
CA LYS A 20 -8.55 -1.68 -9.50
C LYS A 20 -8.28 -3.17 -9.27
N ASP A 21 -8.73 -3.99 -10.21
CA ASP A 21 -8.55 -5.45 -10.16
C ASP A 21 -7.08 -5.87 -10.31
N LEU A 22 -6.29 -5.08 -11.03
CA LEU A 22 -4.85 -5.27 -11.21
C LEU A 22 -4.12 -3.93 -11.12
N ILE A 23 -3.06 -3.89 -10.32
CA ILE A 23 -2.17 -2.74 -10.16
C ILE A 23 -0.76 -3.19 -10.47
N LEU A 24 -0.16 -2.62 -11.53
CA LEU A 24 1.19 -2.92 -11.94
C LEU A 24 2.13 -1.78 -11.54
N LEU A 25 3.13 -2.07 -10.70
CA LEU A 25 4.16 -1.11 -10.32
C LEU A 25 5.40 -1.32 -11.22
N CYS A 26 5.63 -0.40 -12.14
CA CYS A 26 6.77 -0.43 -13.07
C CYS A 26 7.81 0.66 -12.75
N GLY A 27 9.03 0.48 -13.29
CA GLY A 27 10.12 1.45 -13.18
C GLY A 27 11.45 0.79 -12.76
N GLN A 28 12.53 1.57 -12.71
CA GLN A 28 13.88 1.07 -12.39
C GLN A 28 13.99 0.50 -10.98
N ASN A 29 14.98 -0.35 -10.72
CA ASN A 29 15.23 -0.86 -9.37
C ASN A 29 15.45 0.28 -8.38
N ASN A 30 15.06 0.03 -7.12
CA ASN A 30 15.25 0.98 -6.03
C ASN A 30 14.53 2.34 -6.19
N THR A 31 13.39 2.38 -6.90
CA THR A 31 12.57 3.61 -7.08
C THR A 31 11.29 3.65 -6.24
N GLY A 32 11.20 2.82 -5.19
CA GLY A 32 10.11 2.91 -4.21
C GLY A 32 9.02 1.86 -4.39
N LYS A 33 9.09 1.00 -5.43
CA LYS A 33 8.12 -0.10 -5.61
C LYS A 33 7.97 -0.96 -4.35
N THR A 34 9.09 -1.38 -3.75
CA THR A 34 9.07 -2.15 -2.50
C THR A 34 8.39 -1.40 -1.36
N PHE A 35 8.69 -0.11 -1.19
CA PHE A 35 8.05 0.73 -0.17
C PHE A 35 6.53 0.81 -0.35
N ILE A 36 6.06 1.03 -1.59
CA ILE A 36 4.62 1.05 -1.90
C ILE A 36 3.98 -0.31 -1.58
N THR A 37 4.57 -1.41 -2.06
CA THR A 37 4.02 -2.75 -1.87
C THR A 37 3.92 -3.10 -0.38
N TYR A 38 4.95 -2.81 0.42
CA TYR A 38 4.93 -3.08 1.87
C TYR A 38 3.94 -2.17 2.62
N ALA A 39 3.82 -0.90 2.24
CA ALA A 39 2.84 0.00 2.86
C ALA A 39 1.39 -0.47 2.61
N ILE A 40 1.08 -0.89 1.37
CA ILE A 40 -0.22 -1.46 1.03
C ILE A 40 -0.44 -2.77 1.79
N TYR A 41 0.56 -3.66 1.83
CA TYR A 41 0.46 -4.92 2.58
C TYR A 41 0.18 -4.68 4.07
N GLY A 42 0.91 -3.77 4.71
CA GLY A 42 0.72 -3.41 6.11
C GLY A 42 -0.70 -2.90 6.38
N LEU A 43 -1.20 -1.99 5.52
CA LEU A 43 -2.56 -1.47 5.62
C LEU A 43 -3.62 -2.57 5.52
N LEU A 44 -3.53 -3.42 4.50
CA LEU A 44 -4.49 -4.52 4.30
C LEU A 44 -4.45 -5.54 5.45
N LYS A 45 -3.25 -5.81 5.99
CA LYS A 45 -3.08 -6.69 7.14
C LYS A 45 -3.72 -6.11 8.40
N SER A 46 -3.57 -4.81 8.66
CA SER A 46 -4.20 -4.15 9.81
C SER A 46 -5.72 -4.26 9.76
N PHE A 47 -6.34 -4.08 8.59
CA PHE A 47 -7.79 -4.27 8.44
C PHE A 47 -8.23 -5.72 8.69
N LYS A 48 -7.41 -6.70 8.29
CA LYS A 48 -7.70 -8.11 8.56
C LYS A 48 -7.62 -8.44 10.06
N ILE A 49 -6.71 -7.80 10.80
CA ILE A 49 -6.59 -7.97 12.25
C ILE A 49 -7.80 -7.38 12.96
N GLU A 50 -8.27 -6.20 12.55
CA GLU A 50 -9.47 -5.57 13.15
C GLU A 50 -10.73 -6.42 12.98
N ILE A 51 -10.93 -7.04 11.81
CA ILE A 51 -12.08 -7.93 11.58
C ILE A 51 -12.04 -9.17 12.49
N MET A 52 -10.84 -9.71 12.77
CA MET A 52 -10.71 -10.88 13.63
C MET A 52 -10.85 -10.54 15.13
N SER A 53 -10.61 -9.28 15.53
CA SER A 53 -10.88 -8.82 16.90
C SER A 53 -12.34 -8.49 17.19
N CYS A 54 -13.20 -8.37 16.16
CA CYS A 54 -14.64 -8.12 16.33
C CYS A 54 -15.50 -9.40 16.35
N HIS A 55 -14.90 -10.59 16.16
CA HIS A 55 -15.57 -11.87 16.39
C HIS A 55 -14.77 -12.73 17.38
N PRO A 56 -15.17 -12.76 18.68
CA PRO A 56 -14.76 -13.81 19.61
C PRO A 56 -15.37 -15.17 19.25
#